data_AF-A0A536ZMM7-F1
#
_entry.id   AF-A0A536ZMM7-F1
#
_cell.length_a   1.000
_cell.length_b   1.000
_cell.length_c   1.000
_cell.angle_alpha   90.00
_cell.angle_beta   90.00
_cell.angle_gamma   90.00
#
_symmetry.space_group_name_H-M   'P 1'
#
loop_
_entity.id
_entity.type
_entity.pdbx_description
1 polymer ?
#
loop_
_entity_poly.entity_id
_entity_poly.type
_entity_poly.pdbx_seq_one_letter_code
_entity_poly.pdbx_strand_id
1 'polypeptide(L)'
;MIEMVSPGCESPRLPHPINWDEQDRIFRRLPDHLARMALFAVNTGLRDANLCGLQWSWEVPIAELGRSVFVVPAQAFKSRRAHVVILNDAAWSIIETQRGKHPVWVFSYRGERVKRMNNRAWQRARREATLADVRVHDLRHTFATRLRAAGVAEEDRAALLGHATRTMPEHYASADVGRLVGLANRVLDRVGTVTILRVANGDATRNGAMRDPNLWIKGRAKVAQTDQASGFEVLSH
;
A
#
# COMPACT_ATOMS: atom_id res chain seq x y z
N MET A 1 34.90 -30.33 25.31
CA MET A 1 33.76 -29.42 25.50
C MET A 1 33.44 -28.86 24.11
N ILE A 2 32.38 -29.35 23.47
CA ILE A 2 32.01 -29.00 22.09
C ILE A 2 30.97 -27.89 22.19
N GLU A 3 31.28 -26.69 21.68
CA GLU A 3 30.29 -25.61 21.55
C GLU A 3 29.26 -25.99 20.48
N MET A 4 28.01 -26.14 20.90
CA MET A 4 26.86 -26.16 19.99
C MET A 4 26.64 -24.76 19.44
N VAL A 5 26.88 -24.57 18.15
CA VAL A 5 26.37 -23.41 17.42
C VAL A 5 24.86 -23.60 17.23
N SER A 6 24.07 -22.85 18.00
CA SER A 6 22.61 -22.77 17.82
C SER A 6 22.29 -22.24 16.41
N PRO A 7 21.49 -22.96 15.59
CA PRO A 7 21.05 -22.45 14.31
C PRO A 7 19.87 -21.51 14.51
N GLY A 8 19.90 -20.36 13.82
CA GLY A 8 18.71 -19.54 13.59
C GLY A 8 18.67 -18.23 14.33
N CYS A 9 19.50 -17.28 13.92
CA CYS A 9 19.10 -15.88 13.91
C CYS A 9 19.07 -15.42 12.45
N GLU A 10 18.04 -15.85 11.70
CA GLU A 10 17.72 -15.18 10.43
C GLU A 10 17.39 -13.73 10.80
N SER A 11 18.23 -12.80 10.34
CA SER A 11 17.95 -11.37 10.44
C SER A 11 16.57 -11.09 9.82
N PRO A 12 15.75 -10.20 10.42
CA PRO A 12 14.41 -9.93 9.91
C PRO A 12 14.51 -9.49 8.44
N ARG A 13 13.91 -10.26 7.52
CA ARG A 13 13.90 -9.94 6.09
C ARG A 13 13.42 -8.50 5.90
N LEU A 14 14.16 -7.72 5.12
CA LEU A 14 13.82 -6.34 4.81
C LEU A 14 12.45 -6.26 4.11
N PRO A 15 11.66 -5.20 4.37
CA PRO A 15 10.44 -4.93 3.62
C PRO A 15 10.67 -4.89 2.11
N HIS A 16 9.69 -5.33 1.34
CA HIS A 16 9.70 -5.26 -0.12
C HIS A 16 8.55 -4.37 -0.64
N PRO A 17 8.60 -3.03 -0.47
CA PRO A 17 7.62 -2.16 -1.11
C PRO A 17 7.61 -2.40 -2.63
N ILE A 18 6.42 -2.58 -3.20
CA ILE A 18 6.24 -2.90 -4.61
C ILE A 18 6.13 -1.63 -5.46
N ASN A 19 6.73 -1.65 -6.64
CA ASN A 19 6.52 -0.61 -7.64
C ASN A 19 5.18 -0.83 -8.41
N TRP A 20 4.87 0.07 -9.34
CA TRP A 20 3.61 0.02 -10.10
C TRP A 20 3.52 -1.19 -11.04
N ASP A 21 4.61 -1.60 -11.66
CA ASP A 21 4.65 -2.78 -12.53
C ASP A 21 4.49 -4.08 -11.72
N GLU A 22 5.20 -4.20 -10.60
CA GLU A 22 5.06 -5.32 -9.66
C GLU A 22 3.63 -5.43 -9.13
N GLN A 23 3.00 -4.29 -8.79
CA GLN A 23 1.58 -4.23 -8.41
C GLN A 23 0.68 -4.76 -9.53
N ASP A 24 0.84 -4.26 -10.76
CA ASP A 24 -0.01 -4.66 -11.88
C ASP A 24 0.16 -6.16 -12.21
N ARG A 25 1.39 -6.67 -12.15
CA ARG A 25 1.68 -8.10 -12.37
C ARG A 25 1.02 -8.99 -11.33
N ILE A 26 1.07 -8.63 -10.04
CA ILE A 26 0.43 -9.42 -8.99
C ILE A 26 -1.09 -9.28 -9.08
N PHE A 27 -1.60 -8.05 -9.16
CA PHE A 27 -3.03 -7.78 -8.94
C PHE A 27 -3.90 -8.31 -10.08
N ARG A 28 -3.41 -8.30 -11.33
CA ARG A 28 -4.12 -8.92 -12.47
C ARG A 28 -4.28 -10.43 -12.37
N ARG A 29 -3.50 -11.10 -11.52
CA ARG A 29 -3.56 -12.55 -11.28
C ARG A 29 -4.40 -12.93 -10.07
N LEU A 30 -4.85 -11.95 -9.29
CA LEU A 30 -5.70 -12.19 -8.12
C LEU A 30 -7.15 -12.36 -8.57
N PRO A 31 -7.91 -13.26 -7.91
CA PRO A 31 -9.36 -13.26 -8.04
C PRO A 31 -9.94 -11.89 -7.64
N ASP A 32 -10.99 -11.48 -8.33
CA ASP A 32 -11.74 -10.24 -8.15
C ASP A 32 -11.89 -9.73 -6.70
N HIS A 33 -12.35 -10.58 -5.78
CA HIS A 33 -12.53 -10.19 -4.38
C HIS A 33 -11.21 -9.85 -3.69
N LEU A 34 -10.15 -10.60 -3.98
CA LEU A 34 -8.83 -10.43 -3.39
C LEU A 34 -8.06 -9.29 -4.06
N ALA A 35 -8.26 -9.06 -5.36
CA ALA A 35 -7.72 -7.92 -6.09
C ALA A 35 -8.22 -6.59 -5.51
N ARG A 36 -9.54 -6.47 -5.28
CA ARG A 36 -10.15 -5.29 -4.63
C ARG A 36 -9.61 -5.09 -3.21
N MET A 37 -9.50 -6.17 -2.45
CA MET A 37 -8.94 -6.13 -1.09
C MET A 37 -7.46 -5.71 -1.07
N ALA A 38 -6.65 -6.18 -2.04
CA ALA A 38 -5.26 -5.78 -2.19
C ALA A 38 -5.11 -4.31 -2.63
N LEU A 39 -5.99 -3.84 -3.52
CA LEU A 39 -6.02 -2.44 -3.92
C LEU A 39 -6.44 -1.53 -2.76
N PHE A 40 -7.37 -1.96 -1.93
CA PHE A 40 -7.72 -1.24 -0.71
C PHE A 40 -6.53 -1.22 0.28
N ALA A 41 -5.85 -2.36 0.47
CA ALA A 41 -4.71 -2.47 1.37
C ALA A 41 -3.55 -1.54 0.96
N VAL A 42 -3.19 -1.49 -0.33
CA VAL A 42 -2.08 -0.67 -0.82
C VAL A 42 -2.39 0.84 -0.82
N ASN A 43 -3.66 1.22 -0.73
CA ASN A 43 -4.11 2.63 -0.69
C ASN A 43 -4.42 3.15 0.73
N THR A 44 -4.49 2.28 1.72
CA THR A 44 -4.78 2.65 3.13
C THR A 44 -3.66 2.25 4.08
N GLY A 45 -2.80 1.32 3.67
CA GLY A 45 -1.80 0.71 4.53
C GLY A 45 -2.37 -0.05 5.72
N LEU A 46 -3.66 -0.39 5.70
CA LEU A 46 -4.34 -1.07 6.81
C LEU A 46 -3.68 -2.44 7.09
N ARG A 47 -3.55 -2.79 8.37
CA ARG A 47 -3.00 -4.10 8.77
C ARG A 47 -3.92 -5.23 8.31
N ASP A 48 -3.35 -6.36 7.87
CA ASP A 48 -4.11 -7.52 7.35
C ASP A 48 -5.25 -7.97 8.28
N ALA A 49 -4.99 -8.04 9.59
CA ALA A 49 -6.02 -8.39 10.58
C ALA A 49 -7.18 -7.38 10.59
N ASN A 50 -6.88 -6.09 10.60
CA ASN A 50 -7.87 -5.02 10.59
C ASN A 50 -8.68 -5.00 9.29
N LEU A 51 -8.01 -5.24 8.16
CA LEU A 51 -8.62 -5.29 6.84
C LEU A 51 -9.55 -6.49 6.69
N CYS A 52 -9.10 -7.68 7.08
CA CYS A 52 -9.89 -8.91 7.10
C CYS A 52 -11.11 -8.81 8.03
N GLY A 53 -11.01 -8.01 9.08
CA GLY A 53 -12.07 -7.80 10.07
C GLY A 53 -12.78 -6.45 9.96
N LEU A 54 -12.67 -5.74 8.84
CA LEU A 54 -13.30 -4.42 8.69
C LEU A 54 -14.84 -4.56 8.62
N GLN A 55 -15.55 -3.83 9.48
CA GLN A 55 -17.01 -3.91 9.62
C GLN A 55 -17.70 -2.61 9.21
N TRP A 56 -18.91 -2.71 8.66
CA TRP A 56 -19.77 -1.58 8.33
C TRP A 56 -20.18 -0.76 9.56
N SER A 57 -20.33 -1.41 10.72
CA SER A 57 -20.64 -0.74 12.00
C SER A 57 -19.55 0.23 12.49
N TRP A 58 -18.36 0.20 11.86
CA TRP A 58 -17.26 1.10 12.16
C TRP A 58 -17.17 2.27 11.18
N GLU A 59 -18.04 2.30 10.16
CA GLU A 59 -18.12 3.41 9.21
C GLU A 59 -18.73 4.64 9.89
N VAL A 60 -18.05 5.78 9.74
CA VAL A 60 -18.52 7.08 10.23
C VAL A 60 -18.62 8.03 9.04
N PRO A 61 -19.84 8.47 8.66
CA PRO A 61 -20.02 9.43 7.58
C PRO A 61 -19.53 10.82 7.98
N ILE A 62 -18.93 11.53 7.03
CA ILE A 62 -18.50 12.93 7.16
C ILE A 62 -19.22 13.72 6.08
N ALA A 63 -20.36 14.31 6.46
CA ALA A 63 -21.30 14.93 5.53
C ALA A 63 -20.65 16.05 4.70
N GLU A 64 -19.76 16.83 5.30
CA GLU A 64 -19.07 17.97 4.67
C GLU A 64 -18.12 17.53 3.53
N LEU A 65 -17.66 16.28 3.56
CA LEU A 65 -16.76 15.72 2.55
C LEU A 65 -17.47 14.79 1.56
N GLY A 66 -18.76 14.51 1.77
CA GLY A 66 -19.54 13.57 0.95
C GLY A 66 -18.96 12.14 0.96
N ARG A 67 -18.27 11.75 2.03
CA ARG A 67 -17.58 10.45 2.16
C ARG A 67 -17.52 10.00 3.62
N SER A 68 -17.02 8.79 3.86
CA SER A 68 -16.88 8.23 5.21
C SER A 68 -15.41 7.93 5.55
N VAL A 69 -15.16 7.71 6.84
CA VAL A 69 -13.95 7.06 7.38
C VAL A 69 -14.36 5.80 8.14
N PHE A 70 -13.40 4.93 8.46
CA PHE A 70 -13.64 3.83 9.40
C PHE A 70 -12.92 4.08 10.71
N VAL A 71 -13.62 3.97 11.84
CA VAL A 71 -13.04 4.05 13.19
C VAL A 71 -12.95 2.64 13.76
N VAL A 72 -11.79 2.02 13.61
CA VAL A 72 -11.52 0.66 14.12
C VAL A 72 -11.34 0.72 15.64
N PRO A 73 -12.19 0.05 16.43
CA PRO A 73 -12.10 0.08 17.88
C PRO A 73 -10.81 -0.58 18.39
N ALA A 74 -10.26 -0.07 19.51
CA ALA A 74 -9.04 -0.60 20.13
C ALA A 74 -9.20 -2.09 20.50
N GLN A 75 -10.37 -2.43 21.04
CA GLN A 75 -10.72 -3.74 21.58
C GLN A 75 -10.82 -4.81 20.48
N ALA A 76 -11.16 -4.43 19.25
CA ALA A 76 -11.36 -5.36 18.14
C ALA A 76 -10.10 -6.17 17.80
N PHE A 77 -8.91 -5.61 18.04
CA PHE A 77 -7.63 -6.24 17.69
C PHE A 77 -6.60 -6.19 18.82
N LYS A 78 -7.05 -6.08 20.08
CA LYS A 78 -6.17 -5.95 21.27
C LYS A 78 -5.14 -4.81 21.11
N SER A 79 -5.53 -3.76 20.39
CA SER A 79 -4.74 -2.54 20.25
C SER A 79 -4.90 -1.71 21.51
N ARG A 80 -3.89 -0.90 21.85
CA ARG A 80 -4.01 0.06 22.95
C ARG A 80 -4.90 1.25 22.61
N ARG A 81 -5.18 1.49 21.32
CA ARG A 81 -5.93 2.67 20.82
C ARG A 81 -6.77 2.36 19.58
N ALA A 82 -7.83 3.14 19.41
CA ALA A 82 -8.64 3.16 18.20
C ALA A 82 -7.83 3.71 17.02
N HIS A 83 -8.20 3.29 15.80
CA HIS A 83 -7.52 3.67 14.57
C HIS A 83 -8.53 4.18 13.55
N VAL A 84 -8.31 5.41 13.06
CA VAL A 84 -9.09 5.97 11.96
C VAL A 84 -8.44 5.61 10.63
N VAL A 85 -9.20 4.96 9.75
CA VAL A 85 -8.79 4.62 8.39
C VAL A 85 -9.25 5.74 7.47
N ILE A 86 -8.30 6.50 6.94
CA ILE A 86 -8.56 7.53 5.93
C ILE A 86 -8.68 6.87 4.56
N LEU A 87 -9.72 7.22 3.82
CA LEU A 87 -10.01 6.66 2.51
C LEU A 87 -9.66 7.67 1.43
N ASN A 88 -8.57 7.40 0.70
CA ASN A 88 -8.27 8.09 -0.55
C ASN A 88 -9.31 7.70 -1.63
N ASP A 89 -9.31 8.38 -2.77
CA ASP A 89 -10.39 8.22 -3.77
C ASP A 89 -10.47 6.79 -4.32
N ALA A 90 -9.34 6.10 -4.48
CA ALA A 90 -9.33 4.69 -4.88
C ALA A 90 -9.91 3.77 -3.79
N ALA A 91 -9.53 3.96 -2.53
CA ALA A 91 -10.06 3.20 -1.42
C ALA A 91 -11.56 3.45 -1.21
N TRP A 92 -11.99 4.71 -1.34
CA TRP A 92 -13.40 5.11 -1.26
C TRP A 92 -14.24 4.45 -2.35
N SER A 93 -13.78 4.51 -3.61
CA SER A 93 -14.45 3.83 -4.72
C SER A 93 -14.63 2.33 -4.46
N ILE A 94 -13.62 1.67 -3.88
CA ILE A 94 -13.72 0.24 -3.52
C ILE A 94 -14.81 0.01 -2.48
N ILE A 95 -14.89 0.85 -1.43
CA ILE A 95 -15.93 0.75 -0.40
C ILE A 95 -17.32 0.85 -1.01
N GLU A 96 -17.54 1.81 -1.90
CA GLU A 96 -18.81 1.94 -2.61
C GLU A 96 -19.16 0.66 -3.38
N THR A 97 -18.18 0.02 -4.05
CA THR A 97 -18.43 -1.28 -4.71
C THR A 97 -18.69 -2.45 -3.75
N GLN A 98 -18.39 -2.33 -2.46
CA GLN A 98 -18.65 -3.38 -1.48
C GLN A 98 -20.03 -3.27 -0.82
N ARG A 99 -20.69 -2.10 -0.91
CA ARG A 99 -22.01 -1.90 -0.31
C ARG A 99 -23.01 -2.93 -0.83
N GLY A 100 -23.85 -3.43 0.07
CA GLY A 100 -24.88 -4.44 -0.23
C GLY A 100 -24.36 -5.88 -0.41
N LYS A 101 -23.06 -6.13 -0.46
CA LYS A 101 -22.53 -7.50 -0.65
C LYS A 101 -22.59 -8.38 0.60
N HIS A 102 -22.47 -7.77 1.77
CA HIS A 102 -22.50 -8.47 3.06
C HIS A 102 -22.94 -7.52 4.17
N PRO A 103 -23.80 -7.96 5.13
CA PRO A 103 -24.38 -7.07 6.14
C PRO A 103 -23.40 -6.58 7.21
N VAL A 104 -22.39 -7.40 7.58
CA VAL A 104 -21.43 -7.07 8.65
C VAL A 104 -20.06 -6.65 8.13
N TRP A 105 -19.40 -7.51 7.35
CA TRP A 105 -18.04 -7.30 6.87
C TRP A 105 -17.99 -6.52 5.55
N VAL A 106 -17.05 -5.58 5.45
CA VAL A 106 -16.76 -4.85 4.20
C VAL A 106 -16.19 -5.80 3.15
N PHE A 107 -15.24 -6.65 3.55
CA PHE A 107 -14.64 -7.66 2.69
C PHE A 107 -15.09 -9.05 3.11
N SER A 108 -15.84 -9.71 2.23
CA SER A 108 -16.32 -11.08 2.41
C SER A 108 -16.05 -11.92 1.16
N TYR A 109 -16.05 -13.24 1.33
CA TYR A 109 -15.97 -14.19 0.23
C TYR A 109 -16.87 -15.38 0.54
N ARG A 110 -17.79 -15.68 -0.40
CA ARG A 110 -18.79 -16.76 -0.25
C ARG A 110 -19.63 -16.64 1.03
N GLY A 111 -20.10 -15.43 1.34
CA GLY A 111 -20.92 -15.15 2.53
C GLY A 111 -20.15 -15.12 3.85
N GLU A 112 -18.85 -15.40 3.84
CA GLU A 112 -18.02 -15.50 5.02
C GLU A 112 -16.97 -14.39 5.06
N ARG A 113 -16.50 -14.07 6.27
CA ARG A 113 -15.38 -13.15 6.46
C ARG A 113 -14.12 -13.71 5.82
N VAL A 114 -13.36 -12.87 5.11
CA VAL A 114 -12.01 -13.24 4.68
C VAL A 114 -11.12 -13.40 5.93
N LYS A 115 -10.59 -14.60 6.17
CA LYS A 115 -9.81 -14.87 7.40
C LYS A 115 -8.38 -14.32 7.35
N ARG A 116 -7.77 -14.34 6.17
CA ARG A 116 -6.41 -13.84 5.90
C ARG A 116 -6.25 -13.54 4.43
N MET A 117 -5.55 -12.47 4.09
CA MET A 117 -5.19 -12.19 2.69
C MET A 117 -4.08 -13.10 2.18
N ASN A 118 -3.15 -13.52 3.05
CA ASN A 118 -2.05 -14.44 2.67
C ASN A 118 -2.56 -15.88 2.52
N ASN A 119 -3.50 -16.08 1.60
CA ASN A 119 -4.12 -17.35 1.28
C ASN A 119 -3.47 -17.96 0.01
N ARG A 120 -3.98 -19.12 -0.43
CA ARG A 120 -3.45 -19.83 -1.60
C ARG A 120 -3.48 -18.98 -2.88
N ALA A 121 -4.49 -18.14 -3.06
CA ALA A 121 -4.62 -17.29 -4.24
C ALA A 121 -3.55 -16.18 -4.25
N TRP A 122 -3.32 -15.50 -3.12
CA TRP A 122 -2.21 -14.54 -3.00
C TRP A 122 -0.86 -15.18 -3.29
N GLN A 123 -0.60 -16.33 -2.65
CA GLN A 123 0.67 -17.05 -2.82
C GLN A 123 0.88 -17.56 -4.25
N ARG A 124 -0.19 -17.95 -4.95
CA ARG A 124 -0.15 -18.32 -6.36
C ARG A 124 0.16 -17.12 -7.24
N ALA A 125 -0.59 -16.02 -7.09
CA ALA A 125 -0.45 -14.82 -7.90
C ALA A 125 0.98 -14.24 -7.83
N ARG A 126 1.57 -14.16 -6.62
CA ARG A 126 2.94 -13.66 -6.45
C ARG A 126 4.00 -14.58 -7.07
N ARG A 127 3.81 -15.90 -7.05
CA ARG A 127 4.72 -16.86 -7.71
C ARG A 127 4.64 -16.73 -9.23
N GLU A 128 3.44 -16.70 -9.78
CA GLU A 128 3.20 -16.52 -11.22
C GLU A 128 3.64 -15.14 -11.74
N ALA A 129 3.74 -14.15 -10.86
CA ALA A 129 4.27 -12.83 -11.15
C ALA A 129 5.81 -12.74 -10.95
N THR A 130 6.51 -13.84 -10.64
CA THR A 130 7.95 -13.87 -10.32
C THR A 130 8.35 -13.00 -9.12
N LEU A 131 7.43 -12.85 -8.16
CA LEU A 131 7.53 -11.98 -6.99
C LEU A 131 7.25 -12.77 -5.70
N ALA A 132 7.85 -13.96 -5.59
CA ALA A 132 7.59 -14.92 -4.51
C ALA A 132 7.94 -14.39 -3.10
N ASP A 133 8.72 -13.32 -3.00
CA ASP A 133 9.10 -12.71 -1.73
C ASP A 133 8.10 -11.66 -1.24
N VAL A 134 7.21 -11.16 -2.10
CA VAL A 134 6.22 -10.13 -1.73
C VAL A 134 5.17 -10.71 -0.77
N ARG A 135 5.02 -10.06 0.38
CA ARG A 135 4.06 -10.39 1.45
C ARG A 135 2.90 -9.40 1.42
N VAL A 136 1.78 -9.78 2.02
CA VAL A 136 0.65 -8.84 2.20
C VAL A 136 1.07 -7.60 3.00
N HIS A 137 1.94 -7.77 4.00
CA HIS A 137 2.44 -6.65 4.81
C HIS A 137 3.25 -5.64 3.98
N ASP A 138 3.83 -6.06 2.85
CA ASP A 138 4.54 -5.16 1.95
C ASP A 138 3.61 -4.16 1.28
N LEU A 139 2.30 -4.41 1.20
CA LEU A 139 1.32 -3.42 0.71
C LEU A 139 1.25 -2.20 1.64
N ARG A 140 1.38 -2.40 2.95
CA ARG A 140 1.50 -1.30 3.91
C ARG A 140 2.80 -0.55 3.75
N HIS A 141 3.92 -1.26 3.59
CA HIS A 141 5.20 -0.63 3.32
C HIS A 141 5.19 0.14 2.00
N THR A 142 4.48 -0.36 1.00
CA THR A 142 4.27 0.31 -0.29
C THR A 142 3.52 1.63 -0.11
N PHE A 143 2.42 1.64 0.64
CA PHE A 143 1.70 2.86 0.96
C PHE A 143 2.61 3.89 1.67
N ALA A 144 3.34 3.45 2.70
CA ALA A 144 4.28 4.30 3.43
C ALA A 144 5.37 4.90 2.53
N THR A 145 5.97 4.07 1.67
CA THR A 145 7.01 4.49 0.72
C THR A 145 6.45 5.47 -0.32
N ARG A 146 5.24 5.24 -0.85
CA ARG A 146 4.61 6.15 -1.80
C ARG A 146 4.29 7.51 -1.17
N LEU A 147 3.75 7.52 0.06
CA LEU A 147 3.53 8.76 0.78
C LEU A 147 4.84 9.54 0.99
N ARG A 148 5.92 8.85 1.36
CA ARG A 148 7.24 9.47 1.51
C ARG A 148 7.75 10.05 0.19
N ALA A 149 7.62 9.29 -0.90
CA ALA A 149 8.02 9.75 -2.23
C ALA A 149 7.19 10.95 -2.72
N ALA A 150 5.92 11.03 -2.33
CA ALA A 150 5.01 12.14 -2.61
C ALA A 150 5.21 13.37 -1.69
N GLY A 151 6.29 13.39 -0.90
CA GLY A 151 6.62 14.52 -0.02
C GLY A 151 5.68 14.70 1.17
N VAL A 152 4.92 13.67 1.57
CA VAL A 152 4.05 13.75 2.75
C VAL A 152 4.91 13.72 4.01
N ALA A 153 4.69 14.65 4.94
CA ALA A 153 5.45 14.78 6.18
C ALA A 153 5.31 13.54 7.09
N GLU A 154 6.30 13.28 7.93
CA GLU A 154 6.32 12.06 8.75
C GLU A 154 5.14 11.92 9.70
N GLU A 155 4.72 13.03 10.32
CA GLU A 155 3.55 13.08 11.20
C GLU A 155 2.27 12.69 10.45
N ASP A 156 2.08 13.20 9.23
CA ASP A 156 0.91 12.85 8.40
C ASP A 156 0.97 11.41 7.92
N ARG A 157 2.16 10.90 7.58
CA ARG A 157 2.33 9.48 7.24
C ARG A 157 1.99 8.59 8.43
N ALA A 158 2.41 8.99 9.63
CA ALA A 158 2.09 8.28 10.86
C ALA A 158 0.57 8.24 11.08
N ALA A 159 -0.12 9.39 10.97
CA ALA A 159 -1.57 9.48 11.05
C ALA A 159 -2.28 8.58 10.02
N LEU A 160 -1.89 8.67 8.74
CA LEU A 160 -2.46 7.85 7.64
C LEU A 160 -2.24 6.35 7.83
N LEU A 161 -1.10 5.95 8.41
CA LEU A 161 -0.79 4.56 8.72
C LEU A 161 -1.44 4.07 10.03
N GLY A 162 -2.16 4.93 10.74
CA GLY A 162 -2.76 4.59 12.03
C GLY A 162 -1.79 4.52 13.19
N HIS A 163 -0.61 5.13 13.05
CA HIS A 163 0.25 5.40 14.18
C HIS A 163 -0.31 6.62 14.91
N ALA A 164 -0.85 6.42 16.10
CA ALA A 164 -1.36 7.50 16.91
C ALA A 164 -0.23 8.48 17.27
N THR A 165 -0.32 9.72 16.82
CA THR A 165 0.40 10.81 17.47
C THR A 165 -0.26 11.03 18.84
N ARG A 166 0.56 11.26 19.89
CA ARG A 166 0.14 11.39 21.30
C ARG A 166 -0.90 12.51 21.56
N THR A 167 -1.17 13.33 20.56
CA THR A 167 -1.92 14.59 20.59
C THR A 167 -3.19 14.57 19.73
N MET A 168 -3.62 13.44 19.18
CA MET A 168 -4.81 13.44 18.31
C MET A 168 -6.10 13.44 19.16
N PRO A 169 -6.98 14.46 19.00
CA PRO A 169 -8.25 14.53 19.71
C PRO A 169 -9.16 13.35 19.36
N GLU A 170 -10.05 13.00 20.30
CA GLU A 170 -11.08 11.96 20.12
C GLU A 170 -12.08 12.27 18.99
N HIS A 171 -12.00 13.49 18.44
CA HIS A 171 -12.76 13.96 17.28
C HIS A 171 -11.79 14.45 16.19
N TYR A 172 -11.79 13.78 15.03
CA TYR A 172 -11.25 14.39 13.82
C TYR A 172 -12.22 15.48 13.37
N ALA A 173 -11.76 16.73 13.28
CA ALA A 173 -12.52 17.73 12.56
C ALA A 173 -12.60 17.30 11.07
N SER A 174 -13.72 17.59 10.41
CA SER A 174 -13.91 17.31 8.99
C SER A 174 -12.79 17.91 8.13
N ALA A 175 -12.27 19.08 8.52
CA ALA A 175 -11.12 19.72 7.90
C ALA A 175 -9.83 18.88 7.96
N ASP A 176 -9.54 18.24 9.10
CA ASP A 176 -8.35 17.38 9.26
C ASP A 176 -8.47 16.13 8.39
N VAL A 177 -9.66 15.54 8.33
CA VAL A 177 -9.92 14.40 7.44
C VAL A 177 -9.76 14.80 5.98
N GLY A 178 -10.32 15.95 5.58
CA GLY A 178 -10.21 16.46 4.22
C GLY A 178 -8.74 16.68 3.82
N ARG A 179 -7.92 17.24 4.71
CA ARG A 179 -6.48 17.39 4.52
C ARG A 179 -5.78 16.03 4.36
N LEU A 180 -6.05 15.06 5.24
CA LEU A 180 -5.44 13.74 5.17
C LEU A 180 -5.85 12.95 3.91
N VAL A 181 -7.10 13.09 3.47
CA VAL A 181 -7.58 12.54 2.18
C VAL A 181 -6.77 13.14 1.03
N GLY A 182 -6.60 14.47 0.99
CA GLY A 182 -5.79 15.14 -0.02
C GLY A 182 -4.33 14.65 -0.05
N LEU A 183 -3.72 14.44 1.12
CA LEU A 183 -2.36 13.86 1.22
C LEU A 183 -2.31 12.40 0.76
N ALA A 184 -3.31 11.59 1.15
CA ALA A 184 -3.40 10.20 0.74
C ALA A 184 -3.65 10.03 -0.76
N ASN A 185 -4.35 10.97 -1.40
CA ASN A 185 -4.57 10.98 -2.86
C ASN A 185 -3.28 11.21 -3.66
N ARG A 186 -2.23 11.80 -3.06
CA ARG A 186 -0.94 11.97 -3.75
C ARG A 186 -0.28 10.64 -4.14
N VAL A 187 -0.64 9.53 -3.49
CA VAL A 187 -0.11 8.19 -3.86
C VAL A 187 -0.76 7.61 -5.12
N LEU A 188 -1.83 8.23 -5.62
CA LEU A 188 -2.51 7.80 -6.84
C LEU A 188 -1.77 8.26 -8.09
N ASP A 189 -0.87 9.24 -7.96
CA ASP A 189 -0.04 9.69 -9.06
C ASP A 189 1.00 8.62 -9.41
N ARG A 190 0.89 8.10 -10.64
CA ARG A 190 1.78 7.07 -11.20
C ARG A 190 2.95 7.67 -12.00
N VAL A 191 2.96 8.99 -12.24
CA VAL A 191 3.90 9.68 -13.14
C VAL A 191 5.34 9.57 -12.64
N GLY A 192 5.55 9.37 -11.34
CA GLY A 192 6.84 8.92 -10.80
C GLY A 192 6.91 7.40 -10.74
N THR A 193 7.50 6.74 -11.74
CA THR A 193 8.07 5.40 -11.50
C THR A 193 9.27 5.60 -10.58
N VAL A 194 9.01 5.61 -9.27
CA VAL A 194 10.07 5.71 -8.27
C VAL A 194 10.85 4.41 -8.35
N THR A 195 12.08 4.49 -8.86
CA THR A 195 13.03 3.39 -8.74
C THR A 195 13.33 3.25 -7.25
N ILE A 196 12.72 2.26 -6.61
CA ILE A 196 13.01 1.92 -5.22
C ILE A 196 14.40 1.26 -5.23
N LEU A 197 15.43 2.02 -4.85
CA LEU A 197 16.76 1.47 -4.65
C LEU A 197 16.71 0.54 -3.43
N ARG A 198 16.91 -0.75 -3.70
CA ARG A 198 17.01 -1.79 -2.67
C ARG A 198 18.50 -1.99 -2.38
N VAL A 199 18.96 -1.62 -1.19
CA VAL A 199 20.28 -2.05 -0.73
C VAL A 199 20.15 -3.51 -0.32
N ALA A 200 20.56 -4.42 -1.20
CA ALA A 200 20.76 -5.81 -0.84
C ALA A 200 22.07 -5.88 -0.05
N ASN A 201 22.00 -5.97 1.27
CA ASN A 201 23.15 -6.44 2.04
C ASN A 201 23.28 -7.93 1.72
N GLY A 202 24.08 -8.24 0.70
CA GLY A 202 24.40 -9.61 0.33
C GLY A 202 25.34 -10.19 1.37
N ASP A 203 24.90 -11.24 2.06
CA ASP A 203 25.80 -12.18 2.70
C ASP A 203 26.63 -12.83 1.59
N ALA A 204 27.82 -12.29 1.38
CA ALA A 204 28.80 -12.87 0.50
C ALA A 204 29.25 -14.22 1.06
N THR A 205 28.86 -15.28 0.35
CA THR A 205 29.52 -16.58 0.25
C THR A 205 29.34 -17.63 1.37
N ARG A 206 28.49 -18.63 1.10
CA ARG A 206 28.95 -20.02 0.98
C ARG A 206 28.59 -20.54 -0.41
N ASN A 207 29.59 -21.06 -1.10
CA ASN A 207 29.58 -21.73 -2.41
C ASN A 207 29.58 -20.84 -3.67
N GLY A 208 30.80 -20.40 -4.02
CA GLY A 208 31.42 -20.61 -5.33
C GLY A 208 30.55 -20.52 -6.60
N ALA A 209 30.31 -19.29 -7.05
CA ALA A 209 30.30 -18.95 -8.47
C ALA A 209 30.52 -17.43 -8.57
N MET A 210 31.77 -17.02 -8.83
CA MET A 210 32.10 -15.62 -9.07
C MET A 210 31.41 -15.16 -10.36
N ARG A 211 30.33 -14.38 -10.23
CA ARG A 211 29.77 -13.60 -11.34
C ARG A 211 30.46 -12.24 -11.35
N ASP A 212 30.98 -11.90 -12.51
CA ASP A 212 31.74 -10.70 -12.87
C ASP A 212 31.18 -9.41 -12.21
N PRO A 213 31.99 -8.63 -11.47
CA PRO A 213 31.55 -7.39 -10.82
C PRO A 213 31.18 -6.23 -11.76
N ASN A 214 31.44 -6.34 -13.06
CA ASN A 214 31.32 -5.22 -14.01
C ASN A 214 30.07 -5.22 -14.91
N LEU A 215 28.94 -5.75 -14.43
CA LEU A 215 27.67 -5.70 -15.18
C LEU A 215 26.69 -4.65 -14.64
N TRP A 216 27.06 -3.36 -14.66
CA TRP A 216 26.10 -2.26 -14.49
C TRP A 216 26.32 -1.12 -15.50
N ILE A 217 25.18 -0.56 -15.93
CA ILE A 217 24.94 0.61 -16.78
C ILE A 217 24.88 0.36 -18.30
N LYS A 218 23.71 -0.09 -18.79
CA LYS A 218 23.10 0.49 -20.00
C LYS A 218 21.57 0.53 -19.85
N GLY A 219 21.04 1.73 -19.67
CA GLY A 219 19.61 1.98 -19.60
C GLY A 219 19.34 3.48 -19.53
N ARG A 220 19.72 4.22 -20.58
CA ARG A 220 19.39 5.65 -20.71
C ARG A 220 17.90 5.73 -21.05
N ALA A 221 17.06 6.17 -20.12
CA ALA A 221 15.69 6.54 -20.43
C ALA A 221 15.74 7.83 -21.28
N LYS A 222 15.39 7.72 -22.57
CA LYS A 222 15.14 8.90 -23.41
C LYS A 222 13.83 9.52 -22.92
N VAL A 223 13.91 10.72 -22.38
CA VAL A 223 12.76 11.61 -22.21
C VAL A 223 12.43 12.13 -23.61
N ALA A 224 11.25 11.80 -24.12
CA ALA A 224 10.72 12.44 -25.33
C ALA A 224 10.31 13.87 -24.95
N GLN A 225 11.03 14.84 -25.47
CA GLN A 225 10.71 16.26 -25.37
C GLN A 225 9.74 16.56 -26.51
N THR A 226 8.49 16.82 -26.17
CA THR A 226 7.50 17.33 -27.13
C THR A 226 7.68 18.84 -27.18
N ASP A 227 8.36 19.33 -28.22
CA ASP A 227 8.39 20.76 -28.53
C ASP A 227 7.00 21.20 -29.00
N GLN A 228 6.36 22.07 -28.21
CA GLN A 228 5.36 22.99 -28.74
C GLN A 228 6.08 24.23 -29.24
N ALA A 229 6.26 24.32 -30.56
CA ALA A 229 6.58 25.57 -31.22
C ALA A 229 5.29 26.19 -31.76
N SER A 230 4.96 27.32 -31.15
CA SER A 230 4.06 28.37 -31.60
C SER A 230 4.24 28.75 -33.07
N GLY A 231 3.12 28.82 -33.80
CA GLY A 231 3.02 29.46 -35.12
C GLY A 231 1.72 30.26 -35.19
N PHE A 232 1.77 31.50 -34.72
CA PHE A 232 0.76 32.53 -34.98
C PHE A 232 1.23 33.27 -36.23
N GLU A 233 0.53 33.12 -37.35
CA GLU A 233 0.70 33.99 -38.53
C GLU A 233 -0.56 34.81 -38.69
N VAL A 234 -0.42 36.12 -38.43
CA VAL A 234 -1.39 37.16 -38.74
C VAL A 234 -1.04 37.66 -40.13
N LEU A 235 -1.95 37.53 -41.09
CA LEU A 235 -1.91 38.32 -42.32
C LEU A 235 -3.24 39.05 -42.49
N SER A 236 -3.20 40.31 -42.11
CA SER A 236 -4.03 41.38 -42.62
C SER A 236 -3.70 41.63 -44.10
N HIS A 237 -4.72 41.68 -44.96
CA HIS A 237 -5.09 42.75 -45.90
C HIS A 237 -6.45 42.40 -46.53
#